data_AF-A0A852U2R4-F1
#
_entry.id   AF-A0A852U2R4-F1
#
_cell.length_a   1.000
_cell.length_b   1.000
_cell.length_c   1.000
_cell.angle_alpha   90.00
_cell.angle_beta   90.00
_cell.angle_gamma   90.00
#
_symmetry.space_group_name_H-M   'P 1'
#
loop_
_entity.id
_entity.type
_entity.pdbx_description
1 polymer ?
#
loop_
_entity_poly.entity_id
_entity_poly.type
_entity_poly.pdbx_seq_one_letter_code
_entity_poly.pdbx_strand_id
1 'polypeptide(L)'
;MIRQASAVVATEFRPALDAHDGSEGRKVLRDVPTLVLCGDRDRMTPIEHGENITEALPDADFVRVPGAGHLVTMERPDAVNGALRTLLERAGVPGARDDAA
;
A
#
# COMPACT_ATOMS: atom_id res chain seq x y z
N MET A 1 4.55 -19.52 5.38
CA MET A 1 3.60 -20.08 6.37
C MET A 1 2.12 -19.86 5.98
N ILE A 2 1.77 -19.89 4.69
CA ILE A 2 0.36 -19.90 4.20
C ILE A 2 0.22 -21.03 3.16
N ARG A 3 0.47 -22.27 3.57
CA ARG A 3 0.28 -23.43 2.67
C ARG A 3 -0.86 -24.36 3.10
N GLN A 4 -1.45 -24.14 4.29
CA GLN A 4 -2.41 -25.08 4.89
C GLN A 4 -3.65 -24.44 5.52
N ALA A 5 -3.86 -23.13 5.40
CA ALA A 5 -5.15 -22.56 5.79
C ALA A 5 -6.22 -23.08 4.83
N SER A 6 -7.24 -23.78 5.34
CA SER A 6 -8.34 -24.25 4.51
C SER A 6 -9.20 -23.07 4.07
N ALA A 7 -9.90 -23.23 2.94
CA ALA A 7 -10.87 -22.24 2.48
C ALA A 7 -11.98 -21.98 3.52
N VAL A 8 -12.28 -22.97 4.37
CA VAL A 8 -13.21 -22.84 5.50
C VAL A 8 -12.67 -21.83 6.50
N VAL A 9 -11.43 -21.98 6.97
CA VAL A 9 -10.81 -21.02 7.90
C VAL A 9 -10.80 -19.61 7.31
N ALA A 10 -10.42 -19.47 6.04
CA ALA A 10 -10.44 -18.17 5.37
C ALA A 10 -11.85 -17.54 5.27
N THR A 11 -12.91 -18.34 5.28
CA THR A 11 -14.30 -17.87 5.26
C THR A 11 -14.77 -17.51 6.66
N GLU A 12 -14.46 -18.33 7.66
CA GLU A 12 -14.78 -18.06 9.07
C GLU A 12 -14.11 -16.78 9.58
N PHE A 13 -12.91 -16.44 9.08
CA PHE A 13 -12.23 -15.20 9.41
C PHE A 13 -12.71 -13.98 8.62
N ARG A 14 -13.53 -14.14 7.56
CA ARG A 14 -14.01 -13.03 6.73
C ARG A 14 -14.65 -11.90 7.56
N PRO A 15 -15.58 -12.16 8.49
CA PRO A 15 -16.22 -11.07 9.24
C PRO A 15 -15.23 -10.28 10.09
N ALA A 16 -14.20 -10.94 10.63
CA ALA A 16 -13.16 -10.29 11.41
C ALA A 16 -12.25 -9.41 10.53
N LEU A 17 -11.96 -9.85 9.29
CA LEU A 17 -11.23 -9.05 8.32
C LEU A 17 -12.05 -7.86 7.83
N ASP A 18 -13.33 -8.07 7.52
CA ASP A 18 -14.24 -7.02 7.04
C ASP A 18 -14.50 -5.96 8.12
N ALA A 19 -14.57 -6.37 9.39
CA ALA A 19 -14.75 -5.46 10.53
C ALA A 19 -13.42 -4.86 11.05
N HIS A 20 -12.27 -5.23 10.46
CA HIS A 20 -10.99 -4.73 10.91
C HIS A 20 -10.84 -3.25 10.56
N ASP A 21 -10.76 -2.41 11.59
CA ASP A 21 -10.50 -0.98 11.45
C ASP A 21 -9.14 -0.62 12.06
N GLY A 22 -8.19 -0.25 11.18
CA GLY A 22 -6.87 0.24 11.55
C GLY A 22 -6.73 1.77 11.49
N SER A 23 -7.83 2.49 11.28
CA SER A 23 -7.82 3.93 10.94
C SER A 23 -7.16 4.82 11.99
N GLU A 24 -7.20 4.46 13.27
CA GLU A 24 -6.54 5.20 14.35
C GLU A 24 -5.01 5.25 14.18
N GLY A 25 -4.42 4.22 13.55
CA GLY A 25 -2.98 4.11 13.33
C GLY A 25 -2.41 5.20 12.43
N ARG A 26 -3.22 5.85 11.59
CA ARG A 26 -2.73 6.90 10.68
C ARG A 26 -2.22 8.16 11.40
N LYS A 27 -2.66 8.40 12.65
CA LYS A 27 -2.29 9.62 13.40
C LYS A 27 -0.77 9.79 13.56
N VAL A 28 -0.03 8.68 13.68
CA VAL A 28 1.43 8.73 13.83
C VAL A 28 2.17 9.02 12.52
N LEU A 29 1.46 9.01 11.39
CA LEU A 29 2.03 9.23 10.07
C LEU A 29 1.96 10.70 9.61
N ARG A 30 1.29 11.59 10.36
CA ARG A 30 1.05 12.98 9.95
C ARG A 30 2.33 13.78 9.69
N ASP A 31 3.37 13.51 10.47
CA ASP A 31 4.60 14.30 10.46
C ASP A 31 5.76 13.59 9.73
N VAL A 32 5.48 12.50 9.01
CA VAL A 32 6.49 11.75 8.25
C VAL A 32 6.07 11.62 6.79
N PRO A 33 7.03 11.68 5.84
CA PRO A 33 6.73 11.41 4.43
C PRO A 33 6.04 10.06 4.29
N THR A 34 4.85 10.09 3.68
CA THR A 34 3.98 8.93 3.56
C THR A 34 3.57 8.74 2.10
N LEU A 35 3.59 7.49 1.66
CA LEU A 35 3.10 7.07 0.35
C LEU A 35 2.00 6.03 0.55
N VAL A 36 0.84 6.28 -0.04
CA VAL A 36 -0.23 5.30 -0.22
C VAL A 36 -0.22 4.85 -1.67
N LEU A 37 -0.02 3.56 -1.91
CA LEU A 37 0.05 2.99 -3.25
C LEU A 37 -0.85 1.77 -3.34
N CYS A 38 -1.76 1.77 -4.31
CA CYS A 38 -2.73 0.68 -4.50
C CYS A 38 -3.01 0.42 -5.99
N GLY A 39 -3.30 -0.83 -6.34
CA GLY A 39 -3.78 -1.18 -7.66
C GLY A 39 -5.25 -0.81 -7.85
N ASP A 40 -5.62 -0.30 -9.02
CA ASP A 40 -7.01 0.11 -9.31
C ASP A 40 -8.00 -1.05 -9.49
N ARG A 41 -7.52 -2.29 -9.50
CA ARG A 41 -8.31 -3.53 -9.56
C ARG A 41 -8.17 -4.38 -8.30
N ASP A 42 -7.62 -3.83 -7.23
CA ASP A 42 -7.55 -4.55 -5.95
C ASP A 42 -8.96 -4.80 -5.40
N ARG A 43 -9.29 -6.07 -5.14
CA ARG A 43 -10.56 -6.49 -4.55
C ARG A 43 -10.43 -6.93 -3.10
N MET A 44 -9.20 -7.10 -2.60
CA MET A 44 -8.92 -7.48 -1.23
C MET A 44 -8.78 -6.24 -0.35
N THR A 45 -8.09 -5.22 -0.86
CA THR A 45 -8.07 -3.88 -0.29
C THR A 45 -8.47 -2.86 -1.36
N PRO A 46 -9.78 -2.67 -1.59
CA PRO A 46 -10.29 -1.72 -2.57
C PRO A 46 -9.65 -0.33 -2.49
N ILE A 47 -9.53 0.34 -3.64
CA ILE A 47 -8.77 1.59 -3.80
C ILE A 47 -9.33 2.74 -2.95
N GLU A 48 -10.62 2.68 -2.63
CA GLU A 48 -11.33 3.63 -1.77
C GLU A 48 -10.72 3.67 -0.36
N HIS A 49 -10.11 2.58 0.11
CA HIS A 49 -9.36 2.62 1.38
C HIS A 49 -8.12 3.50 1.28
N GLY A 50 -7.44 3.50 0.14
CA GLY A 50 -6.31 4.38 -0.12
C GLY A 50 -6.74 5.85 -0.16
N GLU A 51 -7.86 6.14 -0.82
CA GLU A 51 -8.48 7.47 -0.87
C GLU A 51 -8.86 7.94 0.55
N ASN A 52 -9.48 7.09 1.36
CA ASN A 52 -9.81 7.41 2.76
C ASN A 52 -8.57 7.69 3.62
N ILE A 53 -7.44 7.02 3.37
CA ILE A 53 -6.18 7.28 4.09
C ILE A 53 -5.64 8.65 3.71
N THR A 54 -5.64 9.01 2.43
CA THR A 54 -5.07 10.28 1.94
C THR A 54 -5.94 11.48 2.26
N GLU A 55 -7.26 11.32 2.36
CA GLU A 55 -8.14 12.35 2.94
C GLU A 55 -7.75 12.70 4.38
N ALA A 56 -7.33 11.71 5.17
CA ALA A 56 -6.91 11.91 6.56
C ALA A 56 -5.44 12.35 6.70
N LEU A 57 -4.62 12.10 5.68
CA LEU A 57 -3.19 12.41 5.58
C LEU A 57 -2.92 13.25 4.31
N PRO A 58 -3.26 14.56 4.31
CA PRO A 58 -3.21 15.37 3.10
C PRO A 58 -1.80 15.57 2.51
N ASP A 59 -0.75 15.36 3.32
CA ASP A 59 0.65 15.44 2.88
C ASP A 59 1.21 14.11 2.35
N ALA A 60 0.39 13.05 2.36
CA ALA A 60 0.74 11.75 1.79
C ALA A 60 0.57 11.77 0.26
N ASP A 61 1.51 11.14 -0.45
CA ASP A 61 1.33 10.88 -1.88
C ASP A 61 0.34 9.73 -2.07
N PHE A 62 -0.52 9.84 -3.07
CA PHE A 62 -1.41 8.74 -3.48
C PHE A 62 -1.10 8.30 -4.91
N VAL A 63 -0.68 7.04 -5.06
CA VAL A 63 -0.37 6.44 -6.35
C VAL A 63 -1.36 5.32 -6.65
N ARG A 64 -2.21 5.55 -7.65
CA ARG A 64 -3.09 4.54 -8.23
C ARG A 64 -2.33 3.84 -9.36
N VAL A 65 -2.15 2.53 -9.28
CA VAL A 65 -1.44 1.74 -10.29
C VAL A 65 -2.44 1.12 -11.27
N PRO A 66 -2.54 1.62 -12.52
CA PRO A 66 -3.59 1.18 -13.43
C PRO A 66 -3.43 -0.27 -13.84
N GLY A 67 -4.50 -1.03 -13.79
CA GLY A 67 -4.56 -2.43 -14.18
C GLY A 67 -4.01 -3.44 -13.17
N ALA A 68 -3.48 -2.99 -12.02
CA ALA A 68 -2.94 -3.87 -10.98
C ALA A 68 -3.99 -4.24 -9.93
N GLY A 69 -3.92 -5.48 -9.44
CA GLY A 69 -4.68 -5.99 -8.30
C GLY A 69 -3.92 -5.85 -6.98
N HIS A 70 -4.20 -6.77 -6.06
CA HIS A 70 -3.68 -6.74 -4.70
C HIS A 70 -2.17 -6.91 -4.60
N LEU A 71 -1.57 -7.69 -5.52
CA LEU A 71 -0.13 -7.99 -5.48
C LEU A 71 0.65 -6.97 -6.32
N VAL A 72 0.38 -5.68 -6.11
CA VAL A 72 0.91 -4.57 -6.92
C VAL A 72 2.43 -4.56 -7.05
N THR A 73 3.15 -5.00 -6.00
CA THR A 73 4.61 -5.14 -6.01
C THR A 73 5.12 -6.21 -6.97
N MET A 74 4.35 -7.27 -7.21
CA MET A 74 4.66 -8.32 -8.17
C MET A 74 4.13 -8.01 -9.56
N GLU A 75 2.95 -7.39 -9.64
CA GLU A 75 2.27 -7.12 -10.91
C GLU A 75 2.90 -5.93 -11.64
N ARG A 76 3.34 -4.89 -10.92
CA ARG A 76 3.88 -3.64 -11.48
C ARG A 76 5.11 -3.15 -10.71
N PRO A 77 6.21 -3.94 -10.67
CA PRO A 77 7.40 -3.63 -9.88
C PRO A 77 8.01 -2.27 -10.24
N ASP A 78 8.06 -1.91 -11.52
CA ASP A 78 8.65 -0.63 -11.95
C ASP A 78 7.88 0.59 -11.44
N ALA A 79 6.54 0.52 -11.44
CA ALA A 79 5.70 1.59 -10.93
C ALA A 79 5.87 1.74 -9.41
N VAL A 80 5.92 0.62 -8.69
CA VAL A 80 6.17 0.58 -7.24
C VAL A 80 7.56 1.15 -6.92
N ASN A 81 8.60 0.67 -7.60
CA ASN A 81 9.97 1.11 -7.38
C ASN A 81 10.13 2.60 -7.66
N GLY A 82 9.50 3.12 -8.73
CA GLY A 82 9.49 4.56 -9.01
C GLY A 82 8.89 5.38 -7.86
N ALA A 83 7.70 4.98 -7.38
CA ALA A 83 7.06 5.67 -6.27
C ALA A 83 7.86 5.60 -4.96
N LEU A 84 8.51 4.46 -4.68
CA LEU A 84 9.39 4.30 -3.51
C LEU A 84 10.63 5.20 -3.60
N ARG A 85 11.25 5.36 -4.78
CA ARG A 85 12.37 6.30 -4.95
C ARG A 85 11.94 7.73 -4.62
N THR A 86 10.79 8.17 -5.13
CA THR A 86 10.23 9.50 -4.81
C THR A 86 9.98 9.66 -3.31
N LEU A 87 9.43 8.65 -2.64
CA LEU A 87 9.24 8.69 -1.19
C LEU A 87 10.58 8.85 -0.45
N LEU A 88 11.60 8.09 -0.84
CA LEU A 88 12.93 8.14 -0.20
C LEU A 88 13.59 9.52 -0.37
N GLU A 89 13.48 10.12 -1.55
CA GLU A 89 13.94 11.49 -1.80
C GLU A 89 13.22 12.50 -0.88
N ARG A 90 11.90 12.39 -0.74
CA ARG A 90 11.11 13.23 0.18
C ARG A 90 11.51 13.02 1.64
N ALA A 91 11.90 11.81 2.01
CA ALA A 91 12.42 11.47 3.33
C ALA A 91 13.87 11.95 3.58
N GLY A 92 14.49 12.62 2.60
CA GLY A 92 15.87 13.10 2.71
C GLY A 92 16.90 11.98 2.67
N VAL A 93 16.52 10.78 2.21
CA VAL A 93 17.46 9.69 1.97
C VAL A 93 18.17 9.98 0.64
N PRO A 94 19.49 10.19 0.65
CA PRO A 94 20.24 10.41 -0.59
C PRO A 94 20.04 9.21 -1.53
N GLY A 95 19.82 9.47 -2.82
CA GLY A 95 19.63 8.42 -3.83
C GLY A 95 20.72 7.36 -3.71
N ALA A 96 20.32 6.11 -3.50
CA ALA A 96 21.23 4.97 -3.61
C ALA A 96 21.91 5.06 -4.98
N ARG A 97 23.24 4.95 -4.99
CA ARG A 97 24.03 4.99 -6.23
C ARG A 97 23.43 4.01 -7.23
N ASP A 98 23.35 4.43 -8.49
CA ASP A 98 23.08 3.56 -9.63
C ASP A 98 24.22 2.53 -9.73
N ASP A 99 24.18 1.50 -8.88
CA ASP A 99 25.05 0.34 -8.97
C ASP A 99 24.47 -0.60 -10.05
N ALA A 100 24.46 -0.09 -11.28
CA ALA A 100 24.19 -0.83 -12.50
C ALA A 100 25.18 -0.36 -13.57
N ALA A 101 26.42 -0.86 -13.44
CA ALA A 101 27.40 -0.98 -14.51
C ALA A 101 27.84 -2.44 -14.59
#